data_AF-A0A7S2I026-F1
#
_entry.id   AF-A0A7S2I026-F1
#
_cell.length_a   1.000
_cell.length_b   1.000
_cell.length_c   1.000
_cell.angle_alpha   90.00
_cell.angle_beta   90.00
_cell.angle_gamma   90.00
#
_symmetry.space_group_name_H-M   'P 1'
#
loop_
_entity.id
_entity.type
_entity.pdbx_description
1 polymer ?
#
loop_
_entity_poly.entity_id
_entity_poly.type
_entity_poly.pdbx_seq_one_letter_code
_entity_poly.pdbx_strand_id
1 'polypeptide(L)'
;ATVVGQFKGGWHVEYSKFVDSDGKALREKVLSHRLRHVPLFPANFNPGPGARVEGYLHDCWWPGEVVEQHHRKGFRLCFDDGDNAWLVRRNVRPMLRRAPPRGGW
;
A
#
# COMPACT_ATOMS: atom_id res chain seq x y z
N ALA A 1 -8.83 -0.67 5.93
CA ALA A 1 -10.22 -1.15 6.11
C ALA A 1 -10.29 -2.02 7.36
N THR A 2 -11.45 -2.06 8.00
CA THR A 2 -11.75 -2.88 9.18
C THR A 2 -12.82 -3.89 8.80
N VAL A 3 -12.71 -5.14 9.26
CA VAL A 3 -13.75 -6.14 9.08
C VAL A 3 -14.91 -5.84 10.03
N VAL A 4 -16.13 -5.72 9.49
CA VAL A 4 -17.34 -5.39 10.26
C VAL A 4 -18.39 -6.52 10.24
N GLY A 5 -18.18 -7.56 9.45
CA GLY A 5 -19.06 -8.72 9.37
C GLY A 5 -18.54 -9.78 8.41
N GLN A 6 -19.22 -10.92 8.34
CA GLN A 6 -18.86 -12.05 7.49
C GLN A 6 -20.05 -12.52 6.65
N PHE A 7 -19.77 -13.11 5.49
CA PHE A 7 -20.74 -13.82 4.66
C PHE A 7 -20.10 -15.11 4.10
N LYS A 8 -20.90 -15.98 3.47
CA LYS A 8 -20.38 -17.22 2.87
C LYS A 8 -19.31 -16.89 1.80
N GLY A 9 -18.05 -17.15 2.12
CA GLY A 9 -16.91 -16.96 1.21
C GLY A 9 -16.20 -15.60 1.29
N GLY A 10 -16.56 -14.72 2.24
CA GLY A 10 -15.89 -13.44 2.38
C GLY A 10 -16.33 -12.58 3.57
N TRP A 11 -15.96 -11.31 3.52
CA TRP A 11 -16.09 -10.37 4.63
C TRP A 11 -16.76 -9.07 4.19
N HIS A 12 -17.53 -8.49 5.09
CA HIS A 12 -17.91 -7.09 4.99
C HIS A 12 -16.80 -6.24 5.60
N VAL A 13 -16.29 -5.29 4.82
CA VAL A 13 -15.26 -4.36 5.29
C VAL A 13 -15.75 -2.93 5.21
N GLU A 14 -15.28 -2.11 6.14
CA GLU A 14 -15.46 -0.67 6.14
C GLU A 14 -14.10 0.00 5.90
N TYR A 15 -14.02 0.86 4.89
CA TYR A 15 -12.79 1.57 4.55
C TYR A 15 -12.60 2.77 5.47
N SER A 16 -11.37 2.93 5.96
CA SER A 16 -11.03 4.00 6.90
C SER A 16 -10.77 5.36 6.25
N LYS A 17 -10.68 5.41 4.92
CA LYS A 17 -10.29 6.59 4.13
C LYS A 17 -11.20 6.87 2.93
N PHE A 18 -12.06 5.93 2.57
CA PHE A 18 -12.97 6.06 1.43
C PHE A 18 -14.38 6.25 1.96
N VAL A 19 -15.12 7.13 1.31
CA VAL A 19 -16.52 7.40 1.60
C VAL A 19 -17.39 7.10 0.39
N ASP A 20 -18.67 6.83 0.62
CA ASP A 20 -19.70 6.72 -0.42
C ASP A 20 -20.19 8.12 -0.87
N SER A 21 -21.20 8.14 -1.75
CA SER A 21 -21.81 9.38 -2.26
C SER A 21 -22.46 10.25 -1.18
N ASP A 22 -22.82 9.65 -0.03
CA ASP A 22 -23.43 10.35 1.10
C ASP A 22 -22.38 10.83 2.11
N GLY A 23 -21.09 10.62 1.83
CA GLY A 23 -19.98 10.96 2.72
C GLY A 23 -19.80 10.00 3.90
N LYS A 24 -20.48 8.85 3.91
CA LYS A 24 -20.32 7.81 4.95
C LYS A 24 -19.17 6.88 4.59
N ALA A 25 -18.54 6.26 5.59
CA ALA A 25 -17.46 5.30 5.36
C ALA A 25 -17.89 4.19 4.38
N LEU A 26 -17.13 4.02 3.31
CA LEU A 26 -17.45 3.07 2.24
C LEU A 26 -17.42 1.65 2.80
N ARG A 27 -18.46 0.86 2.49
CA ARG A 27 -18.57 -0.55 2.88
C ARG A 27 -18.67 -1.46 1.67
N GLU A 28 -17.93 -2.55 1.67
CA GLU A 28 -17.91 -3.50 0.55
C GLU A 28 -17.92 -4.96 1.02
N LYS A 29 -18.40 -5.85 0.14
CA LYS A 29 -18.18 -7.30 0.26
C LYS A 29 -16.86 -7.65 -0.43
N VAL A 30 -15.92 -8.19 0.33
CA VAL A 30 -14.59 -8.53 -0.15
C VAL A 30 -14.30 -10.01 0.09
N LEU A 31 -13.84 -10.71 -0.95
CA LEU A 31 -13.45 -12.12 -0.86
C LEU A 31 -12.18 -12.26 -0.01
N SER A 32 -12.05 -13.36 0.74
CA SER A 32 -10.95 -13.58 1.68
C SER A 32 -9.56 -13.42 1.06
N HIS A 33 -9.36 -13.82 -0.21
CA HIS A 33 -8.07 -13.70 -0.90
C HIS A 33 -7.67 -12.26 -1.27
N ARG A 34 -8.60 -11.29 -1.15
CA ARG A 34 -8.33 -9.86 -1.35
C ARG A 34 -8.04 -9.13 -0.04
N LEU A 35 -8.10 -9.81 1.09
CA LEU A 35 -7.79 -9.25 2.40
C LEU A 35 -6.45 -9.79 2.91
N ARG A 36 -5.78 -8.98 3.73
CA ARG A 36 -4.60 -9.37 4.47
C ARG A 36 -4.60 -8.63 5.80
N HIS A 37 -3.96 -9.23 6.81
CA HIS A 37 -3.66 -8.50 8.04
C HIS A 37 -2.78 -7.29 7.73
N VAL A 38 -2.89 -6.26 8.57
CA VAL A 38 -1.94 -5.15 8.51
C VAL A 38 -0.55 -5.73 8.82
N PRO A 39 0.39 -5.64 7.88
CA PRO A 39 1.73 -6.17 8.11
C PRO A 39 2.48 -5.44 9.21
N LEU A 40 3.24 -6.20 9.98
CA LEU A 40 4.22 -5.69 10.91
C LEU A 40 5.55 -5.50 10.18
N PHE A 41 6.13 -4.30 10.29
CA PHE A 41 7.40 -4.00 9.66
C PHE A 41 8.46 -3.62 10.70
N PRO A 42 9.73 -3.92 10.43
CA PRO A 42 10.81 -3.48 11.31
C PRO A 42 10.87 -1.94 11.33
N ALA A 43 10.93 -1.36 12.53
CA ALA A 43 11.03 0.09 12.75
C ALA A 43 12.22 0.73 11.99
N ASN A 44 13.28 -0.06 11.79
CA ASN A 44 14.52 0.38 11.18
C ASN A 44 14.56 0.24 9.65
N PHE A 45 13.43 -0.05 8.99
CA PHE A 45 13.36 -0.16 7.52
C PHE A 45 13.83 1.09 6.77
N ASN A 46 15.03 1.04 6.15
CA ASN A 46 15.61 2.13 5.38
C ASN A 46 15.98 1.68 3.94
N PRO A 47 15.06 1.78 2.97
CA PRO A 47 15.26 1.21 1.64
C PRO A 47 16.21 2.04 0.75
N GLY A 48 17.21 1.39 0.16
CA GLY A 48 18.10 1.90 -0.91
C GLY A 48 17.39 2.18 -2.24
N PRO A 49 17.97 3.00 -3.14
CA PRO A 49 17.56 3.00 -4.55
C PRO A 49 17.54 1.58 -5.15
N GLY A 50 16.57 1.31 -6.04
CA GLY A 50 16.30 -0.03 -6.59
C GLY A 50 15.45 -0.93 -5.70
N ALA A 51 15.20 -0.56 -4.44
CA ALA A 51 14.37 -1.35 -3.54
C ALA A 51 12.89 -1.26 -3.93
N ARG A 52 12.22 -2.42 -4.01
CA ARG A 52 10.76 -2.52 -4.18
C ARG A 52 10.04 -2.27 -2.86
N VAL A 53 9.10 -1.34 -2.89
CA VAL A 53 8.38 -0.86 -1.70
C VAL A 53 6.90 -0.64 -2.02
N GLU A 54 6.10 -0.40 -0.98
CA GLU A 54 4.78 0.21 -1.14
C GLU A 54 4.83 1.65 -0.60
N GLY A 55 4.39 2.62 -1.40
CA GLY A 55 4.28 4.03 -1.03
C GLY A 55 2.84 4.44 -0.73
N TYR A 56 2.63 5.24 0.31
CA TYR A 56 1.31 5.76 0.66
C TYR A 56 1.00 7.05 -0.09
N LEU A 57 0.05 6.98 -1.02
CA LEU A 57 -0.37 8.10 -1.87
C LEU A 57 -1.88 7.98 -2.15
N HIS A 58 -2.60 9.11 -2.16
CA HIS A 58 -4.06 9.15 -2.37
C HIS A 58 -4.81 8.14 -1.50
N ASP A 59 -4.47 8.14 -0.21
CA ASP A 59 -5.06 7.28 0.83
C ASP A 59 -4.88 5.75 0.67
N CYS A 60 -4.07 5.33 -0.31
CA CYS A 60 -3.77 3.95 -0.64
C CYS A 60 -2.27 3.64 -0.58
N TRP A 61 -1.94 2.35 -0.47
CA TRP A 61 -0.56 1.86 -0.55
C TRP A 61 -0.33 1.27 -1.94
N TRP A 62 0.55 1.89 -2.71
CA TRP A 62 0.83 1.55 -4.11
C TRP A 62 2.22 0.95 -4.26
N PRO A 63 2.38 -0.10 -5.07
CA PRO A 63 3.69 -0.69 -5.33
C PRO A 63 4.55 0.25 -6.18
N GLY A 64 5.84 0.27 -5.88
CA GLY A 64 6.81 1.05 -6.63
C GLY A 64 8.24 0.70 -6.28
N GLU A 65 9.17 1.51 -6.78
CA GLU A 65 10.60 1.38 -6.60
C GLU A 65 11.18 2.69 -6.08
N VAL A 66 12.07 2.61 -5.10
CA VAL A 66 12.84 3.78 -4.66
C VAL A 66 13.82 4.13 -5.76
N VAL A 67 13.74 5.34 -6.32
CA VAL A 67 14.68 5.82 -7.34
C VAL A 67 15.72 6.77 -6.75
N GLU A 68 15.40 7.43 -5.63
CA GLU A 68 16.27 8.43 -5.01
C GLU A 68 16.04 8.50 -3.49
N GLN A 69 17.10 8.79 -2.73
CA GLN A 69 17.01 9.13 -1.31
C GLN A 69 17.53 10.55 -1.08
N HIS A 70 16.84 11.29 -0.20
CA HIS A 70 17.24 12.63 0.17
C HIS A 70 16.93 12.87 1.65
N HIS A 71 17.93 13.33 2.42
CA HIS A 71 17.85 13.47 3.89
C HIS A 71 16.64 14.28 4.39
N ARG A 72 16.26 15.36 3.68
CA ARG A 72 15.09 16.18 4.03
C ARG A 72 13.76 15.72 3.43
N LYS A 73 13.75 15.25 2.17
CA LYS A 73 12.51 14.92 1.44
C LYS A 73 12.03 13.48 1.71
N GLY A 74 12.94 12.59 2.11
CA GLY A 74 12.68 11.16 2.26
C GLY A 74 13.07 10.39 1.00
N PHE A 75 12.13 9.66 0.42
CA PHE A 75 12.35 8.74 -0.69
C PHE A 75 11.56 9.22 -1.90
N ARG A 76 12.21 9.27 -3.06
CA ARG A 76 11.50 9.42 -4.34
C ARG A 76 11.14 8.03 -4.83
N LEU A 77 9.85 7.79 -5.04
CA LEU A 77 9.34 6.54 -5.60
C LEU A 77 8.91 6.77 -7.04
N CYS A 78 9.20 5.78 -7.88
CA CYS A 78 8.53 5.56 -9.16
C CYS A 78 7.53 4.41 -8.97
N PHE A 79 6.24 4.70 -9.10
CA PHE A 79 5.16 3.73 -8.95
C PHE A 79 5.01 2.89 -10.22
N ASP A 80 4.38 1.72 -10.08
CA ASP A 80 4.24 0.77 -11.21
C ASP A 80 3.36 1.31 -12.35
N ASP A 81 2.54 2.32 -12.11
CA ASP A 81 1.75 3.04 -13.13
C ASP A 81 2.55 4.14 -13.86
N GLY A 82 3.79 4.40 -13.44
CA GLY A 82 4.67 5.43 -13.99
C GLY A 82 4.66 6.76 -13.23
N ASP A 83 3.78 6.93 -12.24
CA ASP A 83 3.76 8.14 -11.42
C ASP A 83 4.99 8.21 -10.50
N ASN A 84 5.32 9.44 -10.07
CA ASN A 84 6.48 9.68 -9.23
C ASN A 84 6.14 10.63 -8.08
N ALA A 85 6.55 10.28 -6.85
CA ALA A 85 6.34 11.14 -5.70
C ALA A 85 7.49 11.06 -4.69
N TRP A 86 7.72 12.17 -3.98
CA TRP A 86 8.54 12.19 -2.78
C TRP A 86 7.69 11.83 -1.57
N LEU A 87 8.10 10.78 -0.84
CA LEU A 87 7.42 10.30 0.36
C LEU A 87 8.37 10.30 1.56
N VAL A 88 7.86 10.76 2.69
CA VAL A 88 8.53 10.63 3.99
C VAL A 88 8.53 9.16 4.45
N ARG A 89 9.48 8.81 5.32
CA ARG A 89 9.67 7.42 5.82
C ARG A 89 8.40 6.73 6.30
N ARG A 90 7.51 7.43 7.03
CA ARG A 90 6.24 6.85 7.52
C ARG A 90 5.25 6.45 6.41
N ASN A 91 5.43 7.00 5.21
CA ASN A 91 4.61 6.72 4.03
C ASN A 91 5.29 5.73 3.08
N VAL A 92 6.37 5.06 3.51
CA VAL A 92 7.06 4.04 2.73
C VAL A 92 7.19 2.80 3.59
N ARG A 93 6.82 1.64 3.04
CA ARG A 93 6.90 0.36 3.76
C ARG A 93 7.44 -0.76 2.86
N PRO A 94 7.99 -1.84 3.44
CA PRO A 94 8.38 -3.01 2.68
C PRO A 94 7.22 -3.55 1.85
N MET A 95 7.53 -4.00 0.63
CA MET A 95 6.56 -4.73 -0.18
C MET A 95 6.31 -6.11 0.43
N LEU A 96 5.04 -6.45 0.65
CA LEU A 96 4.68 -7.71 1.33
C LEU A 96 4.76 -8.96 0.47
N ARG A 97 4.72 -8.78 -0.86
CA ARG A 97 5.01 -9.85 -1.82
C ARG A 97 6.35 -9.52 -2.45
N ARG A 98 7.24 -10.52 -2.55
CA ARG A 98 8.33 -10.46 -3.55
C ARG A 98 7.65 -10.14 -4.88
N ALA A 99 7.94 -8.97 -5.45
CA ALA A 99 7.54 -8.70 -6.82
C ALA A 99 8.07 -9.86 -7.68
N PRO A 100 7.28 -10.41 -8.62
CA PRO A 100 7.86 -11.28 -9.63
C PRO A 100 9.02 -10.52 -10.28
N PRO A 101 10.16 -11.18 -10.55
CA PRO A 101 11.26 -10.52 -11.22
C PRO A 101 10.76 -9.89 -12.52
N ARG A 102 11.26 -8.69 -12.86
CA ARG A 102 10.96 -8.06 -14.15
C ARG A 102 11.33 -9.06 -15.26
N GLY A 103 10.33 -9.60 -15.96
CA GLY A 103 10.53 -10.49 -17.12
C GLY A 103 9.83 -11.85 -17.13
N GLY A 104 8.90 -12.15 -16.22
CA GLY A 104 8.12 -13.40 -16.28
C GLY A 104 6.66 -13.15 -16.67
N TRP A 105 6.34 -13.34 -17.95
CA TRP A 105 4.99 -13.67 -18.44
C TRP A 105 4.91 -15.17 -18.68
#